data_AF-A0A2R6J8W9-F1
#
_entry.id   AF-A0A2R6J8W9-F1
#
_cell.length_a   1.000
_cell.length_b   1.000
_cell.length_c   1.000
_cell.angle_alpha   90.00
_cell.angle_beta   90.00
_cell.angle_gamma   90.00
#
_symmetry.space_group_name_H-M   'P 1'
#
loop_
_entity.id
_entity.type
_entity.pdbx_description
1 polymer ?
#
loop_
_entity_poly.entity_id
_entity_poly.type
_entity_poly.pdbx_seq_one_letter_code
_entity_poly.pdbx_strand_id
1 'polypeptide(L)'
;MRDANRTVRLVVAVAALALLARFVLLGSRVAHFDEARVAWWGLEYLETGETSYRRIIHGPLMQHLHRPLFATFGASDFVMRAPVALVGGLLPLVALWFRRHLDDVETVALATLLALDPILLYYSRFARSTVFVAAFCFIAFAALVRWYDGDGVGYLYVAGAFLGLGLGAKENAVIYVLCWLGAAGLLAAGSRFRFAPPFGTGSSVRLVVEEYWDTYLRGPSVRRRLGRLGTGILGSALLCVLLVGFLYAPRGGEAGLWTGSLGSTLDATWGDLSDGMYYWFEQGGENNLEQYRANLERFVRIGLEYAGALMALSAVGFLA
;
A
#
# COMPACT_ATOMS: atom_id res chain seq x y z
N MET A 1 -20.56 19.61 -14.96
CA MET A 1 -21.33 18.55 -14.27
C MET A 1 -21.58 17.31 -15.13
N ARG A 2 -21.89 17.43 -16.44
CA ARG A 2 -22.08 16.25 -17.32
C ARG A 2 -20.81 15.40 -17.50
N ASP A 3 -19.63 16.03 -17.58
CA ASP A 3 -18.36 15.32 -17.80
C ASP A 3 -17.84 14.62 -16.54
N ALA A 4 -17.90 15.26 -15.37
CA ALA A 4 -17.56 14.62 -14.10
C ALA A 4 -18.39 13.33 -13.84
N ASN A 5 -19.69 13.35 -14.19
CA ASN A 5 -20.54 12.16 -14.10
C ASN A 5 -20.17 11.08 -15.13
N ARG A 6 -19.58 11.45 -16.26
CA ARG A 6 -19.03 10.50 -17.25
C ARG A 6 -17.75 9.87 -16.72
N THR A 7 -16.79 10.67 -16.22
CA THR A 7 -15.52 10.20 -15.66
C THR A 7 -15.74 9.21 -14.52
N VAL A 8 -16.61 9.54 -13.56
CA VAL A 8 -16.96 8.63 -12.46
C VAL A 8 -17.53 7.31 -12.98
N ARG A 9 -18.47 7.35 -13.94
CA ARG A 9 -19.04 6.13 -14.53
C ARG A 9 -17.99 5.29 -15.25
N LEU A 10 -17.05 5.91 -15.96
CA LEU A 10 -15.95 5.22 -16.63
C LEU A 10 -15.01 4.55 -15.62
N VAL A 11 -14.60 5.25 -14.56
CA VAL A 11 -13.74 4.67 -13.52
C VAL A 11 -14.44 3.52 -12.79
N VAL A 12 -15.74 3.66 -12.50
CA VAL A 12 -16.54 2.57 -11.91
C VAL A 12 -16.62 1.36 -12.86
N ALA A 13 -16.82 1.59 -14.16
CA ALA A 13 -16.81 0.51 -15.15
C ALA A 13 -15.44 -0.18 -15.24
N VAL A 14 -14.34 0.60 -15.21
CA VAL A 14 -12.97 0.06 -15.15
C VAL A 14 -12.74 -0.76 -13.89
N ALA A 15 -13.19 -0.30 -12.72
CA ALA A 15 -13.10 -1.06 -11.48
C ALA A 15 -13.93 -2.36 -11.52
N ALA A 16 -15.13 -2.33 -12.12
CA ALA A 16 -15.95 -3.53 -12.32
C ALA A 16 -15.24 -4.55 -13.23
N LEU A 17 -14.63 -4.10 -14.32
CA LEU A 17 -13.81 -4.94 -15.21
C LEU A 17 -12.56 -5.47 -14.47
N ALA A 18 -11.92 -4.65 -13.65
CA ALA A 18 -10.76 -5.03 -12.85
C ALA A 18 -11.10 -6.15 -11.86
N LEU A 19 -12.25 -6.05 -11.18
CA LEU A 19 -12.80 -7.10 -10.32
C LEU A 19 -13.10 -8.37 -11.11
N LEU A 20 -13.82 -8.26 -12.23
CA LEU A 20 -14.13 -9.40 -13.07
C LEU A 20 -12.85 -10.15 -13.50
N ALA A 21 -11.86 -9.42 -14.01
CA ALA A 21 -10.58 -9.98 -14.44
C ALA A 21 -9.79 -10.65 -13.30
N ARG A 22 -9.98 -10.22 -12.04
CA ARG A 22 -9.32 -10.80 -10.87
C ARG A 22 -10.08 -11.98 -10.26
N PHE A 23 -11.41 -12.04 -10.41
CA PHE A 23 -12.22 -13.13 -9.84
C PHE A 23 -12.48 -14.28 -10.81
N VAL A 24 -12.56 -14.00 -12.12
CA VAL A 24 -12.75 -15.05 -13.13
C VAL A 24 -11.61 -16.06 -13.06
N LEU A 25 -11.94 -17.34 -12.88
CA LEU A 25 -10.97 -18.44 -12.79
C LEU A 25 -9.91 -18.26 -11.67
N LEU A 26 -10.22 -17.50 -10.61
CA LEU A 26 -9.24 -17.20 -9.56
C LEU A 26 -8.66 -18.46 -8.87
N GLY A 27 -9.48 -19.50 -8.72
CA GLY A 27 -9.08 -20.79 -8.16
C GLY A 27 -8.62 -21.83 -9.19
N SER A 28 -8.51 -21.50 -10.48
CA SER A 28 -8.28 -22.53 -11.51
C SER A 28 -6.83 -23.03 -11.58
N ARG A 29 -5.87 -22.24 -11.10
CA ARG A 29 -4.46 -22.62 -11.05
C ARG A 29 -4.12 -23.18 -9.68
N VAL A 30 -3.27 -24.21 -9.68
CA VAL A 30 -2.67 -24.79 -8.46
C VAL A 30 -1.98 -23.70 -7.65
N ALA A 31 -2.18 -23.72 -6.34
CA ALA A 31 -1.47 -22.89 -5.38
C ALA A 31 0.05 -22.99 -5.55
N HIS A 32 0.71 -21.84 -5.69
CA HIS A 32 2.16 -21.80 -5.56
C HIS A 32 2.56 -22.07 -4.11
N PHE A 33 3.74 -22.64 -3.88
CA PHE A 33 4.25 -22.97 -2.54
C PHE A 33 4.13 -21.78 -1.56
N ASP A 34 4.47 -20.59 -2.05
CA ASP A 34 4.37 -19.34 -1.27
C ASP A 34 2.94 -18.95 -0.86
N GLU A 35 1.92 -19.30 -1.63
CA GLU A 35 0.52 -19.06 -1.28
C GLU A 35 0.06 -20.10 -0.26
N ALA A 36 0.38 -21.37 -0.51
CA ALA A 36 0.02 -22.48 0.36
C ALA A 36 0.58 -22.29 1.77
N ARG A 37 1.84 -21.84 1.90
CA ARG A 37 2.45 -21.54 3.20
C ARG A 37 1.72 -20.44 3.96
N VAL A 38 1.23 -19.39 3.29
CA VAL A 38 0.46 -18.32 3.95
C VAL A 38 -0.91 -18.83 4.37
N ALA A 39 -1.61 -19.55 3.48
CA ALA A 39 -2.92 -20.12 3.74
C ALA A 39 -2.89 -21.17 4.86
N TRP A 40 -1.83 -21.97 4.95
CA TRP A 40 -1.61 -22.94 6.03
C TRP A 40 -1.74 -22.29 7.41
N TRP A 41 -1.12 -21.13 7.63
CA TRP A 41 -1.23 -20.44 8.93
C TRP A 41 -2.62 -19.84 9.18
N GLY A 42 -3.39 -19.55 8.13
CA GLY A 42 -4.80 -19.21 8.26
C GLY A 42 -5.67 -20.40 8.69
N LEU A 43 -5.36 -21.60 8.19
CA LEU A 43 -5.99 -22.86 8.60
C LEU A 43 -5.62 -23.24 10.02
N GLU A 44 -4.34 -23.18 10.38
CA GLU A 44 -3.86 -23.40 11.75
C GLU A 44 -4.59 -22.48 12.73
N TYR A 45 -4.72 -21.20 12.38
CA TYR A 45 -5.44 -20.23 13.22
C TYR A 45 -6.95 -20.53 13.31
N LEU A 46 -7.54 -21.10 12.26
CA LEU A 46 -8.92 -21.58 12.31
C LEU A 46 -9.07 -22.78 13.25
N GLU A 47 -8.17 -23.75 13.18
CA GLU A 47 -8.23 -25.00 13.94
C GLU A 47 -7.91 -24.82 15.42
N THR A 48 -6.90 -24.02 15.73
CA THR A 48 -6.39 -23.84 17.11
C THR A 48 -6.98 -22.62 17.81
N GLY A 49 -7.44 -21.62 17.05
CA GLY A 49 -7.75 -20.30 17.59
C GLY A 49 -6.51 -19.48 17.94
N GLU A 50 -5.31 -19.97 17.64
CA GLU A 50 -4.04 -19.34 17.99
C GLU A 50 -3.31 -18.82 16.74
N THR A 51 -2.73 -17.62 16.83
CA THR A 51 -1.80 -17.10 15.82
C THR A 51 -0.83 -16.13 16.48
N SER A 52 0.41 -16.12 16.01
CA SER A 52 1.45 -15.16 16.38
C SER A 52 2.16 -14.67 15.13
N TYR A 53 2.89 -13.56 15.24
CA TYR A 53 3.63 -13.03 14.10
C TYR A 53 4.73 -14.00 13.66
N ARG A 54 4.89 -14.15 12.35
CA ARG A 54 5.89 -15.04 11.75
C ARG A 54 6.54 -14.33 10.58
N ARG A 55 7.75 -13.80 10.78
CA ARG A 55 8.53 -13.09 9.74
C ARG A 55 8.64 -13.85 8.41
N ILE A 56 8.69 -15.19 8.44
CA ILE A 56 8.83 -16.04 7.25
C ILE A 56 7.63 -15.97 6.29
N ILE A 57 6.47 -15.47 6.75
CA ILE A 57 5.26 -15.29 5.93
C ILE A 57 4.80 -13.83 5.85
N HIS A 58 5.63 -12.88 6.31
CA HIS A 58 5.34 -11.45 6.42
C HIS A 58 4.24 -11.13 7.45
N GLY A 59 3.68 -9.92 7.34
CA GLY A 59 2.70 -9.38 8.28
C GLY A 59 1.43 -10.24 8.45
N PRO A 60 0.80 -10.16 9.63
CA PRO A 60 -0.25 -11.09 10.07
C PRO A 60 -1.64 -10.85 9.44
N LEU A 61 -1.82 -9.81 8.62
CA LEU A 61 -3.12 -9.43 8.07
C LEU A 61 -3.80 -10.58 7.31
N MET A 62 -3.03 -11.35 6.53
CA MET A 62 -3.58 -12.45 5.73
C MET A 62 -4.24 -13.52 6.62
N GLN A 63 -3.62 -13.85 7.75
CA GLN A 63 -4.14 -14.86 8.69
C GLN A 63 -5.44 -14.38 9.33
N HIS A 64 -5.53 -13.10 9.67
CA HIS A 64 -6.76 -12.48 10.19
C HIS A 64 -7.90 -12.47 9.17
N LEU A 65 -7.59 -12.38 7.89
CA LEU A 65 -8.59 -12.46 6.81
C LEU A 65 -8.97 -13.91 6.49
N HIS A 66 -7.98 -14.81 6.45
CA HIS A 66 -8.18 -16.21 6.10
C HIS A 66 -9.04 -16.97 7.09
N ARG A 67 -8.79 -16.83 8.41
CA ARG A 67 -9.55 -17.57 9.44
C ARG A 67 -11.08 -17.46 9.26
N PRO A 68 -11.70 -16.26 9.26
CA PRO A 68 -13.14 -16.16 9.09
C PRO A 68 -13.62 -16.59 7.70
N LEU A 69 -12.82 -16.38 6.66
CA LEU A 69 -13.18 -16.79 5.30
C LEU A 69 -13.18 -18.31 5.12
N PHE A 70 -12.18 -18.99 5.66
CA PHE A 70 -12.11 -20.45 5.65
C PHE A 70 -13.20 -21.06 6.53
N ALA A 71 -13.52 -20.46 7.68
CA ALA A 71 -14.66 -20.88 8.50
C ALA A 71 -15.99 -20.80 7.76
N THR A 72 -16.18 -19.76 6.92
CA THR A 72 -17.47 -19.47 6.27
C THR A 72 -17.63 -20.17 4.92
N PHE A 73 -16.57 -20.20 4.11
CA PHE A 73 -16.61 -20.64 2.72
C PHE A 73 -15.78 -21.91 2.44
N GLY A 74 -15.06 -22.42 3.45
CA GLY A 74 -14.08 -23.49 3.30
C GLY A 74 -12.75 -23.01 2.71
N ALA A 75 -11.67 -23.72 3.01
CA ALA A 75 -10.37 -23.47 2.41
C ALA A 75 -10.35 -23.97 0.96
N SER A 76 -9.99 -23.06 0.04
CA SER A 76 -9.77 -23.36 -1.38
C SER A 76 -8.87 -22.30 -1.99
N ASP A 77 -8.28 -22.61 -3.15
CA ASP A 77 -7.45 -21.67 -3.90
C ASP A 77 -8.19 -20.38 -4.23
N PHE A 78 -9.49 -20.46 -4.50
CA PHE A 78 -10.33 -19.29 -4.71
C PHE A 78 -10.44 -18.43 -3.45
N VAL A 79 -10.83 -19.04 -2.31
CA VAL A 79 -11.10 -18.32 -1.06
C VAL A 79 -9.82 -17.69 -0.50
N MET A 80 -8.68 -18.37 -0.57
CA MET A 80 -7.42 -17.82 -0.05
C MET A 80 -6.92 -16.61 -0.85
N ARG A 81 -7.25 -16.51 -2.15
CA ARG A 81 -6.84 -15.41 -3.04
C ARG A 81 -7.85 -14.27 -3.08
N ALA A 82 -9.11 -14.54 -2.73
CA ALA A 82 -10.21 -13.57 -2.81
C ALA A 82 -9.93 -12.22 -2.12
N PRO A 83 -9.29 -12.14 -0.94
CA PRO A 83 -8.99 -10.86 -0.29
C PRO A 83 -8.08 -9.96 -1.13
N VAL A 84 -7.03 -10.54 -1.70
CA VAL A 84 -6.05 -9.81 -2.50
C VAL A 84 -6.68 -9.40 -3.84
N ALA A 85 -7.50 -10.29 -4.43
CA ALA A 85 -8.24 -10.02 -5.67
C ALA A 85 -9.24 -8.87 -5.49
N LEU A 86 -9.91 -8.82 -4.33
CA LEU A 86 -10.84 -7.75 -3.98
C LEU A 86 -10.12 -6.40 -3.86
N VAL A 87 -9.05 -6.33 -3.05
CA VAL A 87 -8.32 -5.07 -2.86
C VAL A 87 -7.67 -4.61 -4.15
N GLY A 88 -7.03 -5.51 -4.90
CA GLY A 88 -6.44 -5.17 -6.19
C GLY A 88 -7.46 -4.77 -7.25
N GLY A 89 -8.68 -5.33 -7.21
CA GLY A 89 -9.75 -5.01 -8.15
C GLY A 89 -10.48 -3.71 -7.84
N LEU A 90 -10.51 -3.29 -6.57
CA LEU A 90 -11.08 -2.00 -6.14
C LEU A 90 -10.07 -0.85 -6.24
N LEU A 91 -8.77 -1.14 -6.34
CA LEU A 91 -7.70 -0.14 -6.43
C LEU A 91 -7.91 0.96 -7.51
N PRO A 92 -8.46 0.67 -8.71
CA PRO A 92 -8.75 1.70 -9.71
C PRO A 92 -9.64 2.85 -9.22
N LEU A 93 -10.52 2.60 -8.23
CA LEU A 93 -11.40 3.64 -7.68
C LEU A 93 -10.63 4.78 -7.00
N VAL A 94 -9.40 4.52 -6.55
CA VAL A 94 -8.54 5.53 -5.91
C VAL A 94 -8.16 6.64 -6.89
N ALA A 95 -8.20 6.40 -8.20
CA ALA A 95 -7.99 7.44 -9.21
C ALA A 95 -8.95 8.64 -9.03
N LEU A 96 -10.18 8.41 -8.57
CA LEU A 96 -11.16 9.48 -8.31
C LEU A 96 -10.73 10.42 -7.18
N TRP A 97 -9.81 10.01 -6.31
CA TRP A 97 -9.28 10.87 -5.24
C TRP A 97 -8.26 11.88 -5.78
N PHE A 98 -7.73 11.66 -6.97
CA PHE A 98 -6.77 12.56 -7.63
C PHE A 98 -7.42 13.52 -8.64
N ARG A 99 -8.75 13.48 -8.85
CA ARG A 99 -9.49 14.28 -9.86
C ARG A 99 -9.40 15.82 -9.71
N ARG A 100 -8.74 16.33 -8.67
CA ARG A 100 -8.41 17.76 -8.52
C ARG A 100 -7.09 18.11 -9.20
N HIS A 101 -6.20 17.13 -9.28
CA HIS A 101 -4.84 17.25 -9.82
C HIS A 101 -4.69 16.59 -11.18
N LEU A 102 -5.64 15.73 -11.56
CA LEU A 102 -5.70 15.04 -12.84
C LEU A 102 -6.95 15.50 -13.60
N ASP A 103 -6.82 15.69 -14.90
CA ASP A 103 -7.98 15.88 -15.78
C ASP A 103 -8.81 14.59 -15.93
N ASP A 104 -9.92 14.67 -16.66
CA ASP A 104 -10.82 13.54 -16.85
C ASP A 104 -10.15 12.35 -17.58
N VAL A 105 -9.26 12.63 -18.53
CA VAL A 105 -8.54 11.61 -19.32
C VAL A 105 -7.47 10.95 -18.46
N GLU A 106 -6.67 11.75 -17.75
CA GLU A 106 -5.63 11.30 -16.83
C GLU A 106 -6.22 10.46 -15.68
N THR A 107 -7.38 10.87 -15.16
CA THR A 107 -8.10 10.10 -14.12
C THR A 107 -8.51 8.72 -14.62
N VAL A 108 -9.09 8.64 -15.83
CA VAL A 108 -9.46 7.35 -16.44
C VAL A 108 -8.22 6.54 -16.82
N ALA A 109 -7.15 7.19 -17.28
CA ALA A 109 -5.88 6.54 -17.62
C ALA A 109 -5.23 5.92 -16.38
N LEU A 110 -5.18 6.63 -15.25
CA LEU A 110 -4.69 6.09 -13.98
C LEU A 110 -5.54 4.89 -13.51
N ALA A 111 -6.88 5.01 -13.57
CA ALA A 111 -7.76 3.89 -13.23
C ALA A 111 -7.49 2.66 -14.13
N THR A 112 -7.30 2.90 -15.42
CA THR A 112 -7.03 1.85 -16.42
C THR A 112 -5.67 1.19 -16.17
N LEU A 113 -4.63 1.98 -15.87
CA LEU A 113 -3.31 1.48 -15.50
C LEU A 113 -3.40 0.58 -14.25
N LEU A 114 -4.06 1.03 -13.19
CA LEU A 114 -4.24 0.23 -11.97
C LEU A 114 -5.07 -1.04 -12.22
N ALA A 115 -6.00 -1.00 -13.17
CA ALA A 115 -6.84 -2.13 -13.52
C ALA A 115 -6.13 -3.19 -14.36
N LEU A 116 -5.37 -2.76 -15.38
CA LEU A 116 -4.88 -3.60 -16.48
C LEU A 116 -3.37 -3.79 -16.50
N ASP A 117 -2.60 -3.13 -15.62
CA ASP A 117 -1.18 -3.40 -15.49
C ASP A 117 -0.96 -4.91 -15.23
N PRO A 118 -0.13 -5.59 -16.04
CA PRO A 118 -0.01 -7.05 -16.00
C PRO A 118 0.59 -7.54 -14.67
N ILE A 119 1.45 -6.76 -14.03
CA ILE A 119 2.07 -7.11 -12.75
C ILE A 119 1.01 -7.03 -11.65
N LEU A 120 0.27 -5.92 -11.57
CA LEU A 120 -0.82 -5.75 -10.61
C LEU A 120 -1.92 -6.78 -10.82
N LEU A 121 -2.32 -7.06 -12.06
CA LEU A 121 -3.33 -8.06 -12.37
C LEU A 121 -2.88 -9.47 -11.96
N TYR A 122 -1.63 -9.84 -12.26
CA TYR A 122 -1.09 -11.14 -11.89
C TYR A 122 -0.97 -11.31 -10.37
N TYR A 123 -0.31 -10.37 -9.68
CA TYR A 123 -0.04 -10.48 -8.25
C TYR A 123 -1.27 -10.20 -7.38
N SER A 124 -2.30 -9.51 -7.90
CA SER A 124 -3.58 -9.38 -7.18
C SER A 124 -4.40 -10.67 -7.19
N ARG A 125 -4.03 -11.65 -8.01
CA ARG A 125 -4.60 -13.00 -8.03
C ARG A 125 -3.72 -14.01 -7.27
N PHE A 126 -2.80 -13.53 -6.44
CA PHE A 126 -1.84 -14.33 -5.69
C PHE A 126 -2.02 -14.06 -4.19
N ALA A 127 -2.18 -15.10 -3.38
CA ALA A 127 -2.47 -14.98 -1.94
C ALA A 127 -1.22 -14.55 -1.15
N ARG A 128 -0.77 -13.30 -1.36
CA ARG A 128 0.39 -12.69 -0.71
C ARG A 128 0.13 -11.23 -0.34
N SER A 129 0.92 -10.75 0.61
CA SER A 129 0.84 -9.39 1.13
C SER A 129 1.29 -8.29 0.19
N THR A 130 2.03 -8.57 -0.88
CA THR A 130 2.66 -7.54 -1.73
C THR A 130 1.65 -6.52 -2.28
N VAL A 131 0.52 -6.99 -2.83
CA VAL A 131 -0.52 -6.10 -3.37
C VAL A 131 -1.27 -5.37 -2.26
N PHE A 132 -1.46 -5.99 -1.09
CA PHE A 132 -2.03 -5.28 0.05
C PHE A 132 -1.17 -4.10 0.48
N VAL A 133 0.15 -4.30 0.63
CA VAL A 133 1.07 -3.21 0.99
C VAL A 133 1.00 -2.10 -0.04
N ALA A 134 1.15 -2.43 -1.33
CA ALA A 134 1.13 -1.44 -2.40
C ALA A 134 -0.20 -0.66 -2.43
N ALA A 135 -1.33 -1.37 -2.37
CA ALA A 135 -2.66 -0.77 -2.42
C ALA A 135 -2.94 0.10 -1.19
N PHE A 136 -2.66 -0.40 0.02
CA PHE A 136 -2.92 0.33 1.24
C PHE A 136 -2.00 1.54 1.41
N CYS A 137 -0.72 1.42 1.08
CA CYS A 137 0.18 2.58 1.04
C CYS A 137 -0.26 3.60 -0.01
N PHE A 138 -0.72 3.16 -1.19
CA PHE A 138 -1.24 4.08 -2.22
C PHE A 138 -2.53 4.79 -1.77
N ILE A 139 -3.46 4.09 -1.12
CA ILE A 139 -4.67 4.69 -0.53
C ILE A 139 -4.29 5.67 0.58
N ALA A 140 -3.32 5.31 1.43
CA ALA A 140 -2.85 6.21 2.49
C ALA A 140 -2.23 7.48 1.90
N PHE A 141 -1.42 7.37 0.85
CA PHE A 141 -0.89 8.52 0.12
C PHE A 141 -2.00 9.37 -0.51
N ALA A 142 -2.96 8.75 -1.19
CA ALA A 142 -4.11 9.45 -1.77
C ALA A 142 -4.92 10.19 -0.69
N ALA A 143 -5.10 9.59 0.50
CA ALA A 143 -5.73 10.24 1.63
C ALA A 143 -4.92 11.44 2.14
N LEU A 144 -3.59 11.33 2.21
CA LEU A 144 -2.74 12.48 2.55
C LEU A 144 -2.88 13.62 1.53
N VAL A 145 -3.00 13.30 0.24
CA VAL A 145 -3.28 14.29 -0.82
C VAL A 145 -4.65 14.96 -0.59
N ARG A 146 -5.71 14.19 -0.33
CA ARG A 146 -7.05 14.72 0.00
C ARG A 146 -7.05 15.59 1.26
N TRP A 147 -6.27 15.22 2.27
CA TRP A 147 -6.09 16.03 3.47
C TRP A 147 -5.35 17.35 3.15
N TYR A 148 -4.26 17.28 2.38
CA TYR A 148 -3.48 18.45 1.92
C TYR A 148 -4.35 19.41 1.11
N ASP A 149 -5.23 18.84 0.29
CA ASP A 149 -6.27 19.50 -0.49
C ASP A 149 -7.35 20.19 0.37
N GLY A 150 -7.33 20.03 1.70
CA GLY A 150 -8.29 20.69 2.58
C GLY A 150 -9.64 19.98 2.67
N ASP A 151 -9.77 18.73 2.22
CA ASP A 151 -11.01 17.95 2.35
C ASP A 151 -11.31 17.47 3.78
N GLY A 152 -10.43 17.82 4.73
CA GLY A 152 -10.65 17.70 6.16
C GLY A 152 -9.76 16.66 6.85
N VAL A 153 -9.71 16.76 8.18
CA VAL A 153 -8.87 15.89 9.04
C VAL A 153 -9.28 14.42 9.02
N GLY A 154 -10.49 14.09 8.55
CA GLY A 154 -10.96 12.71 8.37
C GLY A 154 -9.99 11.88 7.51
N TYR A 155 -9.40 12.48 6.47
CA TYR A 155 -8.45 11.80 5.61
C TYR A 155 -7.11 11.50 6.30
N LEU A 156 -6.73 12.20 7.37
CA LEU A 156 -5.57 11.80 8.18
C LEU A 156 -5.83 10.45 8.87
N TYR A 157 -7.04 10.23 9.38
CA TYR A 157 -7.40 8.93 9.98
C TYR A 157 -7.44 7.83 8.93
N VAL A 158 -7.95 8.11 7.73
CA VAL A 158 -7.87 7.17 6.60
C VAL A 158 -6.41 6.83 6.28
N ALA A 159 -5.53 7.83 6.19
CA ALA A 159 -4.11 7.61 5.95
C ALA A 159 -3.46 6.72 7.02
N GLY A 160 -3.72 7.01 8.31
CA GLY A 160 -3.21 6.22 9.43
C GLY A 160 -3.75 4.79 9.45
N ALA A 161 -5.04 4.61 9.16
CA ALA A 161 -5.66 3.29 9.10
C ALA A 161 -5.06 2.42 8.00
N PHE A 162 -4.95 2.96 6.79
CA PHE A 162 -4.40 2.24 5.65
C PHE A 162 -2.89 2.03 5.78
N LEU A 163 -2.14 2.96 6.37
CA LEU A 163 -0.73 2.72 6.69
C LEU A 163 -0.58 1.58 7.72
N GLY A 164 -1.44 1.53 8.75
CA GLY A 164 -1.48 0.43 9.72
C GLY A 164 -1.82 -0.92 9.08
N LEU A 165 -2.78 -0.96 8.15
CA LEU A 165 -3.08 -2.14 7.35
C LEU A 165 -1.91 -2.54 6.43
N GLY A 166 -1.20 -1.57 5.84
CA GLY A 166 0.00 -1.79 5.04
C GLY A 166 1.11 -2.45 5.85
N LEU A 167 1.40 -1.91 7.03
CA LEU A 167 2.36 -2.51 8.00
C LEU A 167 1.89 -3.90 8.45
N GLY A 168 0.59 -4.06 8.71
CA GLY A 168 -0.01 -5.36 9.01
C GLY A 168 0.05 -6.38 7.87
N ALA A 169 0.10 -5.93 6.62
CA ALA A 169 0.32 -6.80 5.48
C ALA A 169 1.80 -7.17 5.35
N LYS A 170 2.71 -6.21 5.53
CA LYS A 170 4.15 -6.44 5.51
C LYS A 170 4.91 -5.31 6.18
N GLU A 171 5.90 -5.70 6.96
CA GLU A 171 6.87 -4.84 7.65
C GLU A 171 7.55 -3.82 6.72
N ASN A 172 7.76 -4.18 5.45
CA ASN A 172 8.39 -3.31 4.46
C ASN A 172 7.54 -2.11 4.01
N ALA A 173 6.30 -1.97 4.49
CA ALA A 173 5.50 -0.76 4.28
C ALA A 173 6.20 0.51 4.80
N VAL A 174 7.12 0.37 5.77
CA VAL A 174 7.99 1.47 6.25
C VAL A 174 8.79 2.13 5.11
N ILE A 175 9.20 1.36 4.09
CA ILE A 175 9.94 1.89 2.94
C ILE A 175 9.12 2.91 2.18
N TYR A 176 7.80 2.69 2.03
CA TYR A 176 6.93 3.63 1.33
C TYR A 176 6.96 5.00 2.01
N VAL A 177 6.91 5.02 3.35
CA VAL A 177 7.02 6.27 4.13
C VAL A 177 8.38 6.93 3.89
N LEU A 178 9.47 6.15 3.93
CA LEU A 178 10.82 6.68 3.64
C LEU A 178 10.92 7.24 2.21
N CYS A 179 10.32 6.57 1.23
CA CYS A 179 10.26 7.06 -0.15
C CYS A 179 9.46 8.35 -0.26
N TRP A 180 8.33 8.49 0.43
CA TRP A 180 7.54 9.73 0.43
C TRP A 180 8.31 10.87 1.08
N LEU A 181 8.99 10.61 2.20
CA LEU A 181 9.85 11.59 2.87
C LEU A 181 11.03 11.99 1.98
N GLY A 182 11.67 11.04 1.32
CA GLY A 182 12.74 11.29 0.36
C GLY A 182 12.26 12.12 -0.83
N ALA A 183 11.11 11.78 -1.41
CA ALA A 183 10.49 12.56 -2.48
C ALA A 183 10.12 13.98 -2.03
N ALA A 184 9.54 14.14 -0.84
CA ALA A 184 9.26 15.45 -0.25
C ALA A 184 10.55 16.27 -0.03
N GLY A 185 11.63 15.61 0.44
CA GLY A 185 12.94 16.23 0.59
C GLY A 185 13.55 16.68 -0.73
N LEU A 186 13.43 15.87 -1.79
CA LEU A 186 13.86 16.22 -3.14
C LEU A 186 13.04 17.39 -3.71
N LEU A 187 11.73 17.45 -3.47
CA LEU A 187 10.89 18.58 -3.86
C LEU A 187 11.29 19.86 -3.11
N ALA A 188 11.54 19.77 -1.80
CA ALA A 188 12.01 20.89 -1.00
C ALA A 188 13.38 21.40 -1.49
N ALA A 189 14.33 20.50 -1.73
CA ALA A 189 15.64 20.83 -2.30
C ALA A 189 15.49 21.44 -3.71
N GLY A 190 14.71 20.82 -4.59
CA GLY A 190 14.44 21.30 -5.94
C GLY A 190 13.82 22.69 -5.96
N SER A 191 12.91 23.00 -5.03
CA SER A 191 12.34 24.34 -4.88
C SER A 191 13.37 25.39 -4.41
N ARG A 192 14.29 24.99 -3.52
CA ARG A 192 15.34 25.85 -2.95
C ARG A 192 16.45 26.14 -3.95
N PHE A 193 16.75 25.18 -4.82
CA PHE A 193 17.83 25.23 -5.81
C PHE A 193 17.34 25.44 -7.25
N ARG A 194 16.03 25.63 -7.47
CA ARG A 194 15.37 25.84 -8.79
C ARG A 194 15.54 24.68 -9.79
N PHE A 195 15.59 23.44 -9.30
CA PHE A 195 15.59 22.21 -10.11
C PHE A 195 14.21 21.52 -10.17
N ALA A 196 13.12 22.20 -9.79
CA ALA A 196 11.80 21.57 -9.71
C ALA A 196 11.14 21.42 -11.10
N PRO A 197 10.65 20.22 -11.47
CA PRO A 197 9.80 20.02 -12.64
C PRO A 197 8.48 20.81 -12.55
N PRO A 198 7.88 21.24 -13.68
CA PRO A 198 8.33 20.97 -15.05
C PRO A 198 9.53 21.85 -15.46
N PHE A 199 10.50 21.25 -16.15
CA PHE A 199 11.56 22.01 -16.82
C PHE A 199 10.90 22.94 -17.85
N GLY A 200 11.07 24.26 -17.70
CA GLY A 200 10.60 25.24 -18.69
C GLY A 200 9.25 25.91 -18.40
N THR A 201 8.55 25.61 -17.30
CA THR A 201 7.39 26.39 -16.85
C THR A 201 7.73 27.16 -15.58
N GLY A 202 7.54 28.49 -15.60
CA GLY A 202 7.95 29.43 -14.55
C GLY A 202 7.17 29.36 -13.23
N SER A 203 6.50 28.26 -12.90
CA SER A 203 5.85 28.09 -11.60
C SER A 203 6.90 27.66 -10.56
N SER A 204 7.43 28.62 -9.80
CA SER A 204 8.34 28.28 -8.72
C SER A 204 7.55 27.55 -7.63
N VAL A 205 7.89 26.30 -7.34
CA VAL A 205 7.35 25.52 -6.19
C VAL A 205 7.43 26.33 -4.89
N ARG A 206 8.42 27.23 -4.79
CA ARG A 206 8.56 28.19 -3.71
C ARG A 206 7.32 29.08 -3.52
N LEU A 207 6.70 29.56 -4.59
CA LEU A 207 5.48 30.38 -4.50
C LEU A 207 4.30 29.55 -3.98
N VAL A 208 4.17 28.30 -4.41
CA VAL A 208 3.14 27.38 -3.90
C VAL A 208 3.35 27.09 -2.41
N VAL A 209 4.60 26.90 -1.99
CA VAL A 209 4.96 26.67 -0.58
C VAL A 209 4.76 27.93 0.26
N GLU A 210 5.13 29.11 -0.24
CA GLU A 210 4.93 30.40 0.44
C GLU A 210 3.43 30.74 0.56
N GLU A 211 2.64 30.50 -0.51
CA GLU A 211 1.19 30.66 -0.50
C GLU A 211 0.51 29.67 0.46
N TYR A 212 0.96 28.41 0.50
CA TYR A 212 0.50 27.44 1.49
C TYR A 212 0.86 27.87 2.91
N TRP A 213 2.10 28.33 3.13
CA TRP A 213 2.57 28.81 4.43
C TRP A 213 1.75 30.00 4.93
N ASP A 214 1.51 30.99 4.07
CA ASP A 214 0.70 32.15 4.42
C ASP A 214 -0.78 31.79 4.61
N THR A 215 -1.32 30.85 3.84
CA THR A 215 -2.72 30.42 3.93
C THR A 215 -2.99 29.57 5.17
N TYR A 216 -2.10 28.62 5.51
CA TYR A 216 -2.31 27.65 6.60
C TYR A 216 -1.65 28.04 7.93
N LEU A 217 -0.50 28.73 7.88
CA LEU A 217 0.30 29.01 9.07
C LEU A 217 0.29 30.50 9.48
N ARG A 218 -0.33 31.38 8.68
CA ARG A 218 -0.58 32.78 9.06
C ARG A 218 -2.09 33.09 9.13
N GLY A 219 -2.47 33.98 10.05
CA GLY A 219 -3.84 34.47 10.27
C GLY A 219 -4.45 34.22 11.67
N PRO A 220 -5.59 34.85 11.98
CA PRO A 220 -6.16 34.88 13.34
C PRO A 220 -6.59 33.50 13.87
N SER A 221 -6.88 32.56 12.97
CA SER A 221 -7.37 31.22 13.28
C SER A 221 -6.28 30.13 13.27
N VAL A 222 -5.00 30.50 13.15
CA VAL A 222 -3.87 29.58 13.05
C VAL A 222 -3.80 28.62 14.23
N ARG A 223 -3.97 29.11 15.47
CA ARG A 223 -3.97 28.23 16.67
C ARG A 223 -5.01 27.13 16.59
N ARG A 224 -6.22 27.44 16.11
CA ARG A 224 -7.30 26.46 15.95
C ARG A 224 -6.99 25.46 14.83
N ARG A 225 -6.40 25.92 13.73
CA ARG A 225 -5.99 25.07 12.59
C ARG A 225 -4.83 24.15 12.96
N LEU A 226 -3.80 24.66 13.62
CA LEU A 226 -2.69 23.89 14.18
C LEU A 226 -3.16 22.89 15.23
N GLY A 227 -4.11 23.28 16.10
CA GLY A 227 -4.73 22.37 17.05
C GLY A 227 -5.42 21.19 16.35
N ARG A 228 -6.25 21.46 15.34
CA ARG A 228 -6.93 20.41 14.55
C ARG A 228 -5.95 19.52 13.79
N LEU A 229 -4.89 20.11 13.24
CA LEU A 229 -3.84 19.39 12.56
C LEU A 229 -3.10 18.46 13.54
N GLY A 230 -2.67 19.00 14.69
CA GLY A 230 -1.99 18.24 15.73
C GLY A 230 -2.85 17.08 16.24
N THR A 231 -4.13 17.32 16.55
CA THR A 231 -5.04 16.24 16.97
C THR A 231 -5.29 15.22 15.86
N GLY A 232 -5.36 15.66 14.60
CA GLY A 232 -5.52 14.77 13.45
C GLY A 232 -4.30 13.88 13.23
N ILE A 233 -3.09 14.43 13.31
CA ILE A 233 -1.84 13.68 13.19
C ILE A 233 -1.68 12.70 14.35
N LEU A 234 -1.85 13.17 15.58
CA LEU A 234 -1.75 12.30 16.77
C LEU A 234 -2.81 11.21 16.75
N GLY A 235 -4.05 11.54 16.38
CA GLY A 235 -5.13 10.57 16.26
C GLY A 235 -4.89 9.54 15.15
N SER A 236 -4.34 9.97 14.01
CA SER A 236 -3.94 9.10 12.91
C SER A 236 -2.81 8.15 13.30
N ALA A 237 -1.77 8.68 13.96
CA ALA A 237 -0.64 7.89 14.46
C ALA A 237 -1.10 6.87 15.52
N LEU A 238 -1.95 7.30 16.46
CA LEU A 238 -2.54 6.41 17.46
C LEU A 238 -3.37 5.29 16.79
N LEU A 239 -4.21 5.62 15.80
CA LEU A 239 -4.99 4.63 15.07
C LEU A 239 -4.08 3.62 14.34
N CYS A 240 -3.03 4.10 13.68
CA CYS A 240 -2.04 3.24 13.04
C CYS A 240 -1.38 2.29 14.06
N VAL A 241 -0.92 2.81 15.20
CA VAL A 241 -0.28 2.03 16.27
C VAL A 241 -1.25 1.00 16.85
N LEU A 242 -2.50 1.39 17.11
CA LEU A 242 -3.52 0.48 17.63
C LEU A 242 -3.85 -0.64 16.64
N LEU A 243 -3.93 -0.34 15.34
CA LEU A 243 -4.15 -1.35 14.31
C LEU A 243 -2.97 -2.30 14.17
N VAL A 244 -1.74 -1.78 14.16
CA VAL A 244 -0.53 -2.61 14.10
C VAL A 244 -0.43 -3.48 15.37
N GLY A 245 -0.55 -2.88 16.54
CA GLY A 245 -0.54 -3.60 17.82
C GLY A 245 -1.61 -4.67 17.87
N PHE A 246 -2.84 -4.36 17.43
CA PHE A 246 -3.89 -5.36 17.30
C PHE A 246 -3.47 -6.46 16.33
N LEU A 247 -3.06 -6.16 15.10
CA LEU A 247 -2.75 -7.17 14.09
C LEU A 247 -1.58 -8.09 14.51
N TYR A 248 -0.56 -7.55 15.17
CA TYR A 248 0.63 -8.30 15.59
C TYR A 248 0.49 -9.02 16.94
N ALA A 249 -0.45 -8.63 17.80
CA ALA A 249 -0.62 -9.28 19.09
C ALA A 249 -0.88 -10.79 18.96
N PRO A 250 -0.21 -11.66 19.73
CA PRO A 250 -0.52 -13.09 19.69
C PRO A 250 -1.96 -13.35 20.13
N ARG A 251 -2.62 -14.37 19.57
CA ARG A 251 -4.02 -14.74 19.89
C ARG A 251 -4.14 -15.92 20.84
N GLY A 252 -3.10 -16.75 20.91
CA GLY A 252 -3.03 -17.93 21.75
C GLY A 252 -1.77 -17.98 22.61
N GLY A 253 -1.62 -19.06 23.37
CA GLY A 253 -0.57 -19.21 24.38
C GLY A 253 -0.69 -18.25 25.57
N GLU A 254 0.29 -18.27 26.47
CA GLU A 254 0.29 -17.47 27.72
C GLU A 254 0.22 -15.95 27.47
N ALA A 255 0.80 -15.49 26.35
CA ALA A 255 0.81 -14.09 25.95
C ALA A 255 -0.41 -13.66 25.11
N GLY A 256 -1.37 -14.55 24.86
CA GLY A 256 -2.50 -14.27 23.96
C GLY A 256 -3.32 -13.03 24.38
N LEU A 257 -3.75 -12.24 23.40
CA LEU A 257 -4.50 -10.98 23.60
C LEU A 257 -5.76 -11.16 24.47
N TRP A 258 -6.33 -12.37 24.47
CA TRP A 258 -7.57 -12.70 25.17
C TRP A 258 -7.34 -13.36 26.54
N THR A 259 -6.08 -13.59 26.97
CA THR A 259 -5.78 -14.24 28.25
C THR A 259 -5.90 -13.31 29.46
N GLY A 260 -6.04 -12.00 29.23
CA GLY A 260 -6.08 -10.98 30.27
C GLY A 260 -4.70 -10.51 30.75
N SER A 261 -3.61 -11.11 30.26
CA SER A 261 -2.23 -10.73 30.61
C SER A 261 -1.67 -9.67 29.67
N LEU A 262 -2.20 -8.45 29.76
CA LEU A 262 -1.85 -7.34 28.85
C LEU A 262 -0.33 -7.07 28.79
N GLY A 263 0.38 -7.16 29.92
CA GLY A 263 1.83 -6.97 29.97
C GLY A 263 2.56 -7.98 29.07
N SER A 264 2.27 -9.28 29.23
CA SER A 264 2.86 -10.32 28.40
C SER A 264 2.50 -10.21 26.92
N THR A 265 1.26 -9.81 26.61
CA THR A 265 0.85 -9.56 25.22
C THR A 265 1.64 -8.42 24.61
N LEU A 266 1.80 -7.31 25.33
CA LEU A 266 2.57 -6.16 24.85
C LEU A 266 4.04 -6.51 24.66
N ASP A 267 4.64 -7.22 25.61
CA ASP A 267 6.04 -7.65 25.54
C ASP A 267 6.27 -8.58 24.34
N ALA A 268 5.39 -9.58 24.15
CA ALA A 268 5.47 -10.48 23.01
C ALA A 268 5.26 -9.74 21.67
N THR A 269 4.26 -8.85 21.60
CA THR A 269 3.97 -8.06 20.40
C THR A 269 5.15 -7.17 20.03
N TRP A 270 5.75 -6.52 21.02
CA TRP A 270 6.91 -5.66 20.83
C TRP A 270 8.13 -6.47 20.40
N GLY A 271 8.41 -7.59 21.06
CA GLY A 271 9.51 -8.49 20.69
C GLY A 271 9.37 -9.00 19.25
N ASP A 272 8.19 -9.49 18.88
CA ASP A 272 7.89 -9.94 17.51
C ASP A 272 8.11 -8.85 16.46
N LEU A 273 7.65 -7.63 16.74
CA LEU A 273 7.84 -6.47 15.86
C LEU A 273 9.32 -6.05 15.78
N SER A 274 10.00 -5.92 16.91
CA SER A 274 11.40 -5.49 16.96
C SER A 274 12.31 -6.48 16.25
N ASP A 275 12.13 -7.77 16.51
CA ASP A 275 12.95 -8.83 15.92
C ASP A 275 12.68 -8.97 14.43
N GLY A 276 11.41 -8.86 14.02
CA GLY A 276 11.01 -8.82 12.62
C GLY A 276 11.65 -7.67 11.86
N MET A 277 11.61 -6.46 12.44
CA MET A 277 12.18 -5.26 11.83
C MET A 277 13.70 -5.31 11.80
N TYR A 278 14.35 -5.76 12.88
CA TYR A 278 15.80 -5.92 12.95
C TYR A 278 16.31 -6.88 11.88
N TYR A 279 15.73 -8.07 11.81
CA TYR A 279 16.05 -9.07 10.78
C TYR A 279 15.92 -8.50 9.37
N TRP A 280 14.85 -7.75 9.09
CA TRP A 280 14.61 -7.21 7.77
C TRP A 280 15.61 -6.10 7.38
N PHE A 281 15.93 -5.19 8.29
CA PHE A 281 16.90 -4.12 8.03
C PHE A 281 18.35 -4.62 7.96
N GLU A 282 18.69 -5.67 8.71
CA GLU A 282 20.03 -6.28 8.66
C GLU A 282 20.33 -6.86 7.28
N GLN A 283 19.33 -7.40 6.56
CA GLN A 283 19.48 -7.90 5.19
C GLN A 283 19.95 -6.82 4.20
N GLY A 284 19.76 -5.53 4.52
CA GLY A 284 20.25 -4.43 3.69
C GLY A 284 21.77 -4.33 3.65
N GLY A 285 22.46 -4.75 4.72
CA GLY A 285 23.91 -4.63 4.89
C GLY A 285 24.73 -5.58 4.00
N GLU A 286 24.11 -6.62 3.46
CA GLU A 286 24.77 -7.59 2.58
C GLU A 286 24.86 -7.11 1.11
N ASN A 287 24.15 -6.04 0.74
CA ASN A 287 24.06 -5.59 -0.65
C ASN A 287 25.18 -4.60 -1.01
N ASN A 288 26.17 -5.06 -1.76
CA ASN A 288 27.24 -4.21 -2.31
C ASN A 288 26.97 -3.81 -3.78
N LEU A 289 27.71 -2.83 -4.28
CA LEU A 289 27.62 -2.33 -5.67
C LEU A 289 27.81 -3.44 -6.71
N GLU A 290 28.65 -4.42 -6.41
CA GLU A 290 28.92 -5.57 -7.28
C GLU A 290 27.69 -6.47 -7.42
N GLN A 291 26.98 -6.73 -6.32
CA GLN A 291 25.73 -7.49 -6.32
C GLN A 291 24.62 -6.76 -7.09
N TYR A 292 24.50 -5.43 -6.93
CA TYR A 292 23.56 -4.63 -7.74
C TYR A 292 23.88 -4.71 -9.23
N ARG A 293 25.16 -4.59 -9.59
CA ARG A 293 25.61 -4.75 -10.97
C ARG A 293 25.27 -6.15 -11.50
N ALA A 294 25.61 -7.20 -10.75
CA ALA A 294 25.33 -8.59 -11.15
C ALA A 294 23.82 -8.85 -11.31
N ASN A 295 22.99 -8.30 -10.42
CA ASN A 295 21.54 -8.37 -10.52
C ASN A 295 21.01 -7.64 -11.76
N LEU A 296 21.53 -6.45 -12.06
CA LEU A 296 21.17 -5.69 -13.25
C LEU A 296 21.58 -6.42 -14.54
N GLU A 297 22.81 -6.93 -14.61
CA GLU A 297 23.28 -7.71 -15.75
C GLU A 297 22.43 -8.97 -15.96
N ARG A 298 22.08 -9.66 -14.87
CA ARG A 298 21.17 -10.82 -14.92
C ARG A 298 19.77 -10.41 -15.40
N PHE A 299 19.21 -9.32 -14.87
CA PHE A 299 17.89 -8.82 -15.27
C PHE A 299 17.84 -8.45 -16.75
N VAL A 300 18.82 -7.68 -17.24
CA VAL A 300 18.90 -7.27 -18.66
C VAL A 300 19.07 -8.49 -19.55
N ARG A 301 19.96 -9.43 -19.19
CA ARG A 301 20.19 -10.65 -19.97
C ARG A 301 18.92 -11.49 -20.08
N ILE A 302 18.27 -11.79 -18.96
CA ILE A 302 17.02 -12.58 -18.93
C ILE A 302 15.91 -11.84 -19.67
N GLY A 303 15.81 -10.53 -19.46
CA GLY A 303 14.85 -9.69 -20.19
C GLY A 303 15.03 -9.82 -21.70
N LEU A 304 16.26 -9.66 -22.21
CA LEU A 304 16.55 -9.75 -23.64
C LEU A 304 16.30 -11.15 -24.19
N GLU A 305 16.72 -12.18 -23.46
CA GLU A 305 16.62 -13.58 -23.89
C GLU A 305 15.18 -14.09 -23.95
N TYR A 306 14.36 -13.77 -22.93
CA TYR A 306 13.00 -14.32 -22.80
C TYR A 306 11.89 -13.34 -23.14
N ALA A 307 12.16 -12.03 -23.14
CA ALA A 307 11.16 -10.98 -23.37
C ALA A 307 11.62 -9.91 -24.37
N GLY A 308 12.71 -10.14 -25.13
CA GLY A 308 13.27 -9.17 -26.07
C GLY A 308 12.25 -8.61 -27.07
N ALA A 309 11.42 -9.49 -27.64
CA ALA A 309 10.36 -9.09 -28.57
C ALA A 309 9.29 -8.20 -27.89
N LEU A 310 8.90 -8.54 -26.66
CA LEU A 310 7.95 -7.73 -25.86
C LEU A 310 8.54 -6.36 -25.52
N MET A 311 9.82 -6.30 -25.16
CA MET A 311 10.50 -5.02 -24.89
C MET A 311 10.57 -4.15 -26.14
N ALA A 312 10.92 -4.73 -27.30
CA ALA A 312 10.93 -4.00 -28.56
C ALA A 312 9.53 -3.46 -28.92
N LEU A 313 8.49 -4.28 -28.76
CA LEU A 313 7.10 -3.85 -28.99
C LEU A 313 6.65 -2.77 -28.01
N SER A 314 7.08 -2.83 -26.74
CA SER A 314 6.77 -1.77 -25.77
C SER A 314 7.43 -0.44 -26.13
N ALA A 315 8.66 -0.46 -26.67
CA ALA A 315 9.35 0.74 -27.11
C ALA A 315 8.66 1.36 -28.34
N VAL A 316 8.26 0.53 -29.31
CA VAL A 316 7.48 0.98 -30.47
C VAL A 316 6.14 1.55 -30.02
N GLY A 317 5.41 0.86 -29.13
CA GLY A 317 4.12 1.34 -28.61
C GLY A 317 4.22 2.59 -27.73
N PHE A 318 5.38 2.89 -27.14
CA PHE A 318 5.62 4.13 -26.42
C PHE A 318 5.94 5.31 -27.35
N LEU A 319 6.55 5.03 -28.50
CA LEU A 319 6.99 6.04 -29.47
C LEU A 319 5.97 6.33 -30.58
N ALA A 320 5.03 5.42 -30.82
CA ALA A 320 3.96 5.52 -31.83
C ALA A 320 2.69 6.14 -31.23
#